data_AF-A0A7C1CRT1-F1
#
_entry.id   AF-A0A7C1CRT1-F1
#
_cell.length_a   1.000
_cell.length_b   1.000
_cell.length_c   1.000
_cell.angle_alpha   90.00
_cell.angle_beta   90.00
_cell.angle_gamma   90.00
#
_symmetry.space_group_name_H-M   'P 1'
#
loop_
_entity.id
_entity.type
_entity.pdbx_description
1 polymer ?
#
loop_
_entity_poly.entity_id
_entity_poly.type
_entity_poly.pdbx_seq_one_letter_code
_entity_poly.pdbx_strand_id
1 'polypeptide(L)' 'MSKAIACLNYDVVLFLGKFKDVTVTGYGHSNLDSLLQVVAKSHGRYIALDPNPENGMFYRSDQLLS' A
#
# COMPACT_ATOMS: atom_id res chain seq x y z
N MET A 1 -0.43 -10.49 -26.31
CA MET A 1 -0.19 -9.29 -25.48
C MET A 1 -0.36 -9.67 -24.03
N SER A 2 0.63 -9.41 -23.18
CA SER A 2 0.51 -9.63 -21.73
C SER A 2 -0.07 -8.35 -21.11
N LYS A 3 -1.20 -8.45 -20.41
CA LYS A 3 -1.77 -7.33 -19.64
C LYS A 3 -1.18 -7.40 -18.24
N ALA A 4 -0.56 -6.32 -17.77
CA ALA A 4 -0.14 -6.23 -16.37
C ALA A 4 -1.40 -6.27 -15.47
N ILE A 5 -1.37 -7.14 -14.46
CA ILE A 5 -2.50 -7.35 -13.53
C ILE A 5 -2.28 -6.68 -12.16
N ALA A 6 -1.07 -6.19 -11.91
CA ALA A 6 -0.68 -5.48 -10.70
C ALA A 6 0.53 -4.60 -10.99
N CYS A 7 0.62 -3.46 -10.32
CA CYS A 7 1.80 -2.60 -10.28
C CYS A 7 2.27 -2.51 -8.82
N LEU A 8 3.53 -2.84 -8.56
CA LEU A 8 4.15 -2.74 -7.25
C LEU A 8 5.34 -1.78 -7.37
N ASN A 9 5.28 -0.66 -6.66
CA ASN A 9 6.41 0.25 -6.50
C ASN A 9 7.06 0.00 -5.13
N TYR A 10 8.39 0.09 -5.08
CA TYR A 10 9.18 -0.03 -3.86
C TYR A 10 10.20 1.10 -3.82
N ASP A 11 9.99 2.04 -2.90
CA ASP A 11 10.81 3.23 -2.73
C ASP A 11 10.99 3.54 -1.24
N VAL A 12 12.02 4.31 -0.89
CA VAL A 12 12.32 4.80 0.48
C VAL A 12 12.33 3.68 1.53
N VAL A 13 13.35 2.82 1.47
CA VAL A 13 13.56 1.76 2.45
C VAL A 13 14.17 2.32 3.73
N LEU A 14 13.48 2.17 4.85
CA LEU A 14 13.93 2.65 6.16
C LEU A 14 14.23 1.48 7.11
N PHE A 15 15.37 1.53 7.81
CA PHE A 15 15.80 0.52 8.78
C PHE A 15 15.44 0.90 10.22
N LEU A 16 14.14 1.12 10.49
CA LEU A 16 13.65 1.64 11.77
C LEU A 16 13.27 0.55 12.80
N GLY A 17 13.50 -0.73 12.49
CA GLY A 17 13.13 -1.86 13.35
C GLY A 17 11.83 -2.53 12.92
N LYS A 18 11.20 -3.27 13.85
CA LYS A 18 10.00 -4.08 13.56
C LYS A 18 8.73 -3.26 13.74
N PHE A 19 7.90 -3.22 12.71
CA PHE A 19 6.57 -2.62 12.70
C PHE A 19 5.49 -3.69 12.53
N LYS A 20 4.31 -3.43 13.08
CA LYS A 20 3.12 -4.27 12.91
C LYS A 20 2.08 -3.64 11.98
N ASP A 21 2.13 -2.33 11.83
CA ASP A 21 1.31 -1.54 10.93
C ASP A 21 1.81 -1.63 9.49
N VAL A 22 0.86 -1.75 8.57
CA VAL A 22 1.02 -1.61 7.13
C VAL A 22 0.08 -0.48 6.70
N THR A 23 0.62 0.74 6.64
CA THR A 23 -0.16 1.92 6.28
C THR A 23 -0.44 1.95 4.77
N VAL A 24 -1.70 2.12 4.39
CA VAL A 24 -2.13 2.19 3.00
C VAL A 24 -2.69 3.58 2.70
N THR A 25 -1.99 4.31 1.83
CA THR A 25 -2.49 5.55 1.24
C THR A 25 -3.48 5.22 0.11
N GLY A 26 -4.70 5.75 0.18
CA GLY A 26 -5.75 5.47 -0.80
C GLY A 26 -6.42 4.10 -0.63
N TYR A 27 -6.50 3.58 0.59
CA TYR A 27 -7.21 2.33 0.89
C TYR A 27 -8.65 2.36 0.33
N GLY A 28 -9.06 1.27 -0.34
CA GLY A 28 -10.35 1.13 -1.01
C GLY A 28 -10.32 1.46 -2.51
N HIS A 29 -9.21 1.97 -3.04
CA HIS A 29 -9.07 2.31 -4.46
C HIS A 29 -8.38 1.20 -5.29
N SER A 30 -8.03 0.05 -4.69
CA SER A 30 -7.37 -1.06 -5.38
C SER A 30 -8.03 -2.41 -5.09
N ASN A 31 -8.12 -3.28 -6.10
CA ASN A 31 -8.53 -4.67 -5.89
C ASN A 31 -7.46 -5.51 -5.15
N LEU A 32 -6.25 -4.97 -4.99
CA LEU A 32 -5.16 -5.60 -4.23
C LEU A 32 -5.32 -5.44 -2.72
N ASP A 33 -6.20 -4.55 -2.23
CA ASP A 33 -6.37 -4.29 -0.79
C ASP A 33 -6.72 -5.56 -0.01
N SER A 34 -7.62 -6.39 -0.57
CA SER A 34 -8.01 -7.67 0.02
C SER A 34 -6.84 -8.65 0.09
N LEU A 35 -6.00 -8.70 -0.96
CA LEU A 35 -4.82 -9.56 -0.99
C LEU A 35 -3.77 -9.08 0.02
N LEU A 36 -3.55 -7.76 0.09
CA LEU A 36 -2.64 -7.15 1.05
C LEU A 36 -3.07 -7.46 2.48
N GLN A 37 -4.36 -7.42 2.80
CA GLN A 37 -4.87 -7.77 4.13
C GLN A 37 -4.55 -9.22 4.51
N VAL A 38 -4.74 -10.17 3.58
CA VAL A 38 -4.43 -11.59 3.81
C VAL A 38 -2.95 -11.79 4.09
N VAL A 39 -2.08 -11.18 3.28
CA VAL A 39 -0.62 -11.28 3.42
C VAL A 39 -0.15 -10.58 4.69
N ALA A 40 -0.62 -9.36 4.99
CA ALA A 40 -0.26 -8.67 6.23
C ALA A 40 -0.60 -9.53 7.46
N LYS A 41 -1.80 -10.12 7.48
CA LYS A 41 -2.22 -11.00 8.59
C LYS A 41 -1.36 -12.26 8.71
N SER A 42 -0.95 -12.90 7.61
CA SER A 42 -0.06 -14.07 7.66
C SER A 42 1.31 -13.76 8.25
N HIS A 43 1.75 -12.50 8.14
CA HIS A 43 2.97 -11.98 8.76
C HIS A 43 2.74 -11.38 10.17
N GLY A 44 1.56 -11.54 10.77
CA GLY A 44 1.24 -10.99 12.08
C GLY A 44 1.15 -9.46 12.13
N ARG A 45 0.87 -8.84 10.98
CA ARG A 45 0.70 -7.39 10.78
C ARG A 45 -0.77 -7.02 10.56
N TYR A 46 -1.07 -5.73 10.63
CA TYR A 46 -2.41 -5.18 10.38
C TYR A 46 -2.35 -3.99 9.43
N ILE A 47 -3.43 -3.80 8.67
CA ILE A 47 -3.59 -2.62 7.81
C ILE A 47 -3.91 -1.41 8.68
N ALA A 48 -3.19 -0.31 8.45
CA ALA A 48 -3.49 0.99 9.01
C ALA A 48 -3.93 1.93 7.88
N LEU A 49 -4.87 2.82 8.17
CA LEU A 49 -5.23 3.89 7.24
C LEU A 49 -4.16 4.97 7.28
N ASP A 50 -4.00 5.69 6.17
CA ASP A 50 -3.17 6.89 6.11
C ASP A 50 -3.58 7.88 7.23
N PRO A 51 -2.66 8.26 8.14
CA PRO A 51 -2.98 9.18 9.23
C PRO A 51 -3.16 10.63 8.76
N ASN A 52 -2.71 10.99 7.55
CA ASN A 52 -2.81 12.36 7.02
C ASN A 52 -3.37 12.39 5.58
N PRO A 53 -4.59 11.87 5.35
CA PRO A 53 -5.18 11.77 4.00
C PRO A 53 -5.36 13.14 3.31
N GLU A 54 -5.50 14.21 4.08
CA GLU A 54 -5.66 15.59 3.62
C GLU A 54 -4.44 16.11 2.85
N ASN A 55 -3.27 15.52 3.03
CA ASN A 55 -2.07 15.89 2.28
C ASN A 55 -2.12 15.45 0.81
N GLY A 56 -3.13 14.66 0.43
CA GLY A 56 -3.39 14.29 -0.96
C GLY A 56 -2.34 13.35 -1.54
N MET A 57 -1.61 12.61 -0.71
CA MET A 57 -0.51 11.73 -1.13
C MET A 57 -0.94 10.67 -2.15
N PHE A 58 -2.19 10.19 -2.05
CA PHE A 58 -2.76 9.27 -3.03
C PHE A 58 -2.69 9.81 -4.47
N TYR A 59 -2.92 11.11 -4.65
CA TYR A 59 -2.91 11.76 -5.96
C TYR A 59 -1.52 12.20 -6.44
N ARG A 60 -0.49 12.04 -5.60
CA ARG A 60 0.89 12.50 -5.88
C ARG A 60 1.82 11.40 -6.36
N SER A 61 1.41 10.13 -6.28
CA SER A 61 2.23 8.99 -6.70
C SER A 61 1.96 8.59 -8.16
N ASP A 62 2.91 7.86 -8.73
CA ASP A 62 2.86 7.19 -10.02
C ASP A 62 1.70 6.18 -10.20
N GLN A 63 1.11 5.69 -9.09
CA GLN A 63 0.08 4.65 -9.08
C GLN A 63 -1.21 4.97 -9.87
N LEU A 64 -1.46 6.25 -10.20
CA LEU A 64 -2.61 6.69 -11.01
C LEU A 64 -2.33 6.78 -12.51
N LEU A 65 -1.07 6.65 -12.94
CA LEU A 65 -0.65 6.81 -14.34
C LEU A 65 -0.59 5.48 -15.12
N SER A 66 -1.03 4.36 -14.52
CA SER A 66 -1.00 3.02 -15.10
C SER A 66 -2.33 2.55 -15.69
#